data_AF-A0A429BJR9-F1
#
_entry.id   AF-A0A429BJR9-F1
#
_cell.length_a   1.000
_cell.length_b   1.000
_cell.length_c   1.000
_cell.angle_alpha   90.00
_cell.angle_beta   90.00
_cell.angle_gamma   90.00
#
_symmetry.space_group_name_H-M   'P 1'
#
loop_
_entity.id
_entity.type
_entity.pdbx_description
1 polymer ?
#
loop_
_entity_poly.entity_id
_entity_poly.type
_entity_poly.pdbx_seq_one_letter_code
_entity_poly.pdbx_strand_id
1 'polypeptide(L)'
;MDSVTEQDARLRIADELRMFLPANRRREWQQVTTDGTSTLGHHVESIGIPLTEVGPMVAAGRGVVPAHLLAPGEVVEVYAMPRPQPLPAGPRFLLDVHLGTVAGRLRLLGVDTAYHNDMDDPALVVQANEERRVLLTQDRGLLRRRALWLGAYVRGSRPAEQLRDVLERFAPPLAPWTRCTSCNGVLVPVAKEEVESLLEAGTRRSYDAYGRCGDCGRIYWQGAHSDNLEEIVQSARIWTENA
;
A
#
# COMPACT_ATOMS: atom_id res chain seq x y z
N MET A 1 13.22 13.32 43.22
CA MET A 1 11.97 12.76 43.78
C MET A 1 10.96 12.87 42.66
N ASP A 2 11.00 11.88 41.78
CA ASP A 2 10.14 11.82 40.60
C ASP A 2 8.75 11.41 41.06
N SER A 3 7.80 12.33 40.96
CA SER A 3 6.39 12.04 41.18
C SER A 3 5.93 11.08 40.08
N VAL A 4 5.89 9.80 40.39
CA VAL A 4 5.22 8.79 39.58
C VAL A 4 3.73 9.16 39.58
N THR A 5 3.26 9.77 38.51
CA THR A 5 1.84 10.06 38.34
C THR A 5 1.09 8.75 38.12
N GLU A 6 0.15 8.42 39.00
CA GLU A 6 -0.78 7.27 38.96
C GLU A 6 -1.72 7.26 37.74
N GLN A 7 -1.35 7.92 36.63
CA GLN A 7 -2.19 8.15 35.45
C GLN A 7 -1.58 7.58 34.16
N ASP A 8 -0.49 6.82 34.23
CA ASP A 8 0.17 6.31 33.03
C ASP A 8 -0.27 4.88 32.68
N ALA A 9 -0.45 4.64 31.38
CA ALA A 9 -0.63 3.32 30.77
C ALA A 9 0.57 2.98 29.87
N ARG A 10 0.69 1.71 29.47
CA ARG A 10 1.80 1.24 28.62
C ARG A 10 1.28 0.53 27.37
N LEU A 11 1.87 0.89 26.24
CA LEU A 11 1.64 0.22 24.96
C LEU A 11 2.87 -0.64 24.62
N ARG A 12 2.64 -1.92 24.32
CA ARG A 12 3.64 -2.84 23.78
C ARG A 12 3.51 -2.88 22.27
N ILE A 13 4.48 -2.34 21.55
CA ILE A 13 4.44 -2.14 20.11
C ILE A 13 5.16 -3.27 19.39
N ALA A 14 4.44 -3.94 18.49
CA ALA A 14 4.98 -4.96 17.58
C ALA A 14 6.15 -4.41 16.74
N ASP A 15 7.14 -5.25 16.48
CA ASP A 15 8.40 -4.90 15.82
C ASP A 15 8.18 -4.16 14.50
N GLU A 16 7.21 -4.59 13.70
CA GLU A 16 6.86 -4.05 12.38
C GLU A 16 6.31 -2.63 12.45
N LEU A 17 5.71 -2.24 13.57
CA LEU A 17 5.17 -0.89 13.80
C LEU A 17 6.23 0.10 14.32
N ARG A 18 7.34 -0.41 14.85
CA ARG A 18 8.38 0.44 15.46
C ARG A 18 9.03 1.39 14.46
N MET A 19 8.98 1.08 13.15
CA MET A 19 9.49 1.99 12.10
C MET A 19 8.79 3.35 12.09
N PHE A 20 7.53 3.42 12.51
CA PHE A 20 6.76 4.65 12.62
C PHE A 20 7.17 5.48 13.85
N LEU A 21 7.71 4.85 14.90
CA LEU A 21 8.11 5.59 16.08
C LEU A 21 9.29 6.54 15.78
N PRO A 22 9.34 7.72 16.42
CA PRO A 22 10.51 8.60 16.37
C PRO A 22 11.78 7.86 16.76
N ALA A 23 12.91 8.14 16.10
CA ALA A 23 14.15 7.38 16.25
C ALA A 23 14.60 7.19 17.72
N ASN A 24 14.46 8.22 18.55
CA ASN A 24 14.79 8.20 19.98
C ASN A 24 13.85 7.33 20.83
N ARG A 25 12.66 6.99 20.32
CA ARG A 25 11.60 6.21 20.98
C ARG A 25 11.31 4.88 20.28
N ARG A 26 12.13 4.42 19.32
CA ARG A 26 11.97 3.12 18.64
C ARG A 26 12.28 1.94 19.57
N ARG A 27 11.39 1.72 20.53
CA ARG A 27 11.46 0.68 21.56
C ARG A 27 10.12 -0.03 21.62
N GLU A 28 10.14 -1.26 22.12
CA GLU A 28 8.93 -2.07 22.33
C GLU A 28 7.90 -1.36 23.21
N TRP A 29 8.34 -0.74 24.30
CA TRP A 29 7.44 -0.15 25.29
C TRP A 29 7.31 1.36 25.11
N GLN A 30 6.07 1.84 25.01
CA GLN A 30 5.71 3.26 24.99
C GLN A 30 4.84 3.59 26.20
N GLN A 31 5.20 4.64 26.93
CA GLN A 31 4.40 5.18 28.03
C GLN A 31 3.46 6.26 27.48
N VAL A 32 2.20 6.20 27.88
CA VAL A 32 1.17 7.18 27.51
C VAL A 32 0.43 7.62 28.76
N THR A 33 0.17 8.92 28.87
CA THR A 33 -0.60 9.48 29.99
C THR A 33 -2.08 9.39 29.67
N THR A 34 -2.84 8.78 30.57
CA THR A 34 -4.31 8.70 30.48
C THR A 34 -4.93 10.00 30.98
N ASP A 35 -5.91 10.51 30.24
CA ASP A 35 -6.67 11.74 30.59
C ASP A 35 -8.17 11.45 30.80
N GLY A 36 -8.57 10.17 30.74
CA GLY A 36 -9.95 9.71 30.87
C GLY A 36 -10.86 9.97 29.65
N THR A 37 -10.36 10.60 28.58
CA THR A 37 -11.16 11.00 27.41
C THR A 37 -10.55 10.60 26.07
N SER A 38 -9.22 10.53 26.00
CA SER A 38 -8.46 10.08 24.86
C SER A 38 -8.62 8.58 24.66
N THR A 39 -8.94 8.20 23.44
CA THR A 39 -9.07 6.79 23.07
C THR A 39 -7.70 6.17 22.82
N LEU A 40 -7.62 4.84 22.92
CA LEU A 40 -6.45 4.05 22.55
C LEU A 40 -5.96 4.38 21.14
N GLY A 41 -6.89 4.55 20.19
CA GLY A 41 -6.56 4.97 18.83
C GLY A 41 -5.86 6.33 18.81
N HIS A 42 -6.35 7.30 19.58
CA HIS A 42 -5.71 8.61 19.69
C HIS A 42 -4.28 8.51 20.27
N HIS A 43 -4.08 7.68 21.30
CA HIS A 43 -2.74 7.46 21.87
C HIS A 43 -1.79 6.82 20.85
N VAL A 44 -2.24 5.82 20.10
CA VAL A 44 -1.45 5.14 19.06
C VAL A 44 -1.07 6.11 17.92
N GLU A 45 -1.99 6.96 17.47
CA GLU A 45 -1.69 7.98 16.46
C GLU A 45 -0.75 9.07 16.99
N SER A 46 -0.88 9.44 18.26
CA SER A 46 -0.07 10.48 18.91
C SER A 46 1.39 10.08 19.11
N ILE A 47 1.67 8.79 19.31
CA ILE A 47 3.05 8.25 19.27
C ILE A 47 3.57 8.10 17.82
N GLY A 48 2.67 8.25 16.84
CA GLY A 48 2.97 8.40 15.43
C GLY A 48 2.43 7.27 14.54
N ILE A 49 1.96 6.16 15.09
CA ILE A 49 1.59 4.99 14.30
C ILE A 49 0.21 5.26 13.64
N PRO A 50 0.10 5.27 12.30
CA PRO A 50 -1.20 5.42 11.65
C PRO A 50 -2.09 4.22 11.98
N LEU A 51 -3.37 4.43 12.32
CA LEU A 51 -4.29 3.32 12.63
C LEU A 51 -4.52 2.38 11.45
N THR A 52 -4.29 2.83 10.22
CA THR A 52 -4.31 2.01 9.01
C THR A 52 -3.27 0.87 9.02
N GLU A 53 -2.22 1.00 9.84
CA GLU A 53 -1.16 0.01 9.98
C GLU A 53 -1.36 -0.93 11.18
N VAL A 54 -2.33 -0.61 12.05
CA VAL A 54 -2.56 -1.29 13.33
C VAL A 54 -3.55 -2.44 13.13
N GLY A 55 -3.14 -3.62 13.55
CA GLY A 55 -3.96 -4.82 13.57
C GLY A 55 -4.72 -4.95 14.90
N PRO A 56 -4.89 -6.18 15.43
CA PRO A 56 -5.52 -6.39 16.73
C PRO A 56 -4.83 -5.61 17.85
N MET A 57 -5.62 -5.11 18.80
CA MET A 57 -5.12 -4.55 20.05
C MET A 57 -5.65 -5.39 21.19
N VAL A 58 -4.80 -5.74 22.16
CA VAL A 58 -5.13 -6.69 23.23
C VAL A 58 -4.81 -6.09 24.58
N ALA A 59 -5.81 -5.99 25.45
CA ALA A 59 -5.66 -5.55 26.84
C ALA A 59 -6.05 -6.69 27.78
N ALA A 60 -5.10 -7.12 28.64
CA ALA A 60 -5.30 -8.24 29.56
C ALA A 60 -5.92 -9.50 28.89
N GLY A 61 -5.39 -9.87 27.71
CA GLY A 61 -5.86 -11.03 26.94
C GLY A 61 -7.19 -10.85 26.20
N ARG A 62 -7.81 -9.66 26.26
CA ARG A 62 -9.06 -9.35 25.55
C ARG A 62 -8.81 -8.40 24.39
N GLY A 63 -9.43 -8.66 23.25
CA GLY A 63 -9.42 -7.73 22.11
C GLY A 63 -10.10 -6.41 22.47
N VAL A 64 -9.47 -5.29 22.14
CA VAL A 64 -9.99 -3.93 22.34
C VAL A 64 -10.00 -3.17 21.01
N VAL A 65 -10.91 -2.21 20.89
CA VAL A 65 -11.08 -1.39 19.68
C VAL A 65 -10.38 -0.05 19.81
N PRO A 66 -10.13 0.69 18.72
CA PRO A 66 -9.53 2.04 18.78
C PRO A 66 -10.29 3.05 19.66
N ALA A 67 -11.58 2.81 19.91
CA ALA A 67 -12.42 3.64 20.79
C ALA A 67 -12.27 3.32 22.30
N HIS A 68 -11.50 2.29 22.67
CA HIS A 68 -11.24 1.93 24.08
C HIS A 68 -10.60 3.08 24.85
N LEU A 69 -11.05 3.36 26.07
CA LEU A 69 -10.43 4.34 26.96
C LEU A 69 -9.46 3.62 27.89
N LEU A 70 -8.19 4.05 27.89
CA LEU A 70 -7.15 3.42 28.71
C LEU A 70 -7.38 3.69 30.19
N ALA A 71 -7.30 2.64 31.01
CA ALA A 71 -7.24 2.78 32.46
C ALA A 71 -5.79 3.04 32.93
N PRO A 72 -5.58 3.79 34.02
CA PRO A 72 -4.24 3.90 34.61
C PRO A 72 -3.63 2.53 34.94
N GLY A 73 -2.35 2.36 34.64
CA GLY A 73 -1.61 1.11 34.81
C GLY A 73 -1.92 0.04 33.76
N GLU A 74 -2.89 0.26 32.87
CA GLU A 74 -3.26 -0.71 31.83
C GLU A 74 -2.09 -0.95 30.86
N VAL A 75 -1.98 -2.21 30.43
CA VAL A 75 -1.01 -2.63 29.42
C VAL A 75 -1.78 -3.12 28.20
N VAL A 76 -1.51 -2.52 27.05
CA VAL A 76 -2.12 -2.90 25.77
C VAL A 76 -1.04 -3.31 24.78
N GLU A 77 -1.22 -4.47 24.18
CA GLU A 77 -0.41 -4.97 23.08
C GLU A 77 -1.00 -4.46 21.76
N VAL A 78 -0.17 -3.81 20.95
CA VAL A 78 -0.55 -3.21 19.67
C VAL A 78 0.15 -3.98 18.56
N TYR A 79 -0.60 -4.83 17.87
CA TYR A 79 -0.09 -5.66 16.79
C TYR A 79 -0.12 -4.92 15.46
N ALA A 80 0.76 -5.29 14.54
CA ALA A 80 0.69 -4.82 13.16
C ALA A 80 -0.49 -5.45 12.41
N MET A 81 -0.96 -4.78 11.36
CA MET A 81 -1.93 -5.34 10.44
C MET A 81 -1.40 -6.67 9.88
N PRO A 82 -2.15 -7.78 9.99
CA PRO A 82 -1.70 -9.08 9.49
C PRO A 82 -1.48 -9.02 7.97
N ARG A 83 -0.51 -9.81 7.51
CA ARG A 83 -0.16 -9.98 6.10
C ARG A 83 -0.29 -11.47 5.75
N PRO A 84 -0.92 -11.83 4.61
CA PRO A 84 -1.66 -10.94 3.70
C PRO A 84 -2.88 -10.28 4.38
N GLN A 85 -3.06 -8.99 4.12
CA GLN A 85 -4.14 -8.18 4.63
C GLN A 85 -5.40 -8.42 3.79
N PRO A 86 -6.51 -8.90 4.38
CA PRO A 86 -7.74 -9.15 3.65
C PRO A 86 -8.37 -7.85 3.17
N LEU A 87 -8.84 -7.84 1.92
CA LEU A 87 -9.51 -6.68 1.30
C LEU A 87 -10.98 -7.02 0.99
N PRO A 88 -11.96 -6.33 1.62
CA PRO A 88 -13.38 -6.64 1.45
C PRO A 88 -13.89 -6.55 0.01
N ALA A 89 -13.33 -5.65 -0.81
CA ALA A 89 -13.77 -5.36 -2.19
C ALA A 89 -12.77 -5.84 -3.25
N GLY A 90 -11.78 -6.66 -2.86
CA GLY A 90 -10.66 -7.03 -3.71
C GLY A 90 -9.60 -5.92 -3.87
N PRO A 91 -8.45 -6.23 -4.48
CA PRO A 91 -7.31 -5.32 -4.54
C PRO A 91 -7.43 -4.31 -5.67
N ARG A 92 -8.03 -3.16 -5.36
CA ARG A 92 -7.99 -1.95 -6.19
C ARG A 92 -7.22 -0.87 -5.43
N PHE A 93 -6.22 -0.31 -6.07
CA PHE A 93 -5.31 0.65 -5.44
C PHE A 93 -5.46 2.05 -6.04
N LEU A 94 -5.23 3.06 -5.21
CA LEU A 94 -4.97 4.44 -5.62
C LEU A 94 -3.63 4.82 -4.99
N LEU A 95 -2.66 5.24 -5.81
CA LEU A 95 -1.33 5.62 -5.34
C LEU A 95 -1.19 7.13 -5.33
N ASP A 96 -0.53 7.67 -4.30
CA ASP A 96 -0.13 9.07 -4.27
C ASP A 96 0.90 9.43 -5.36
N VAL A 97 1.15 10.73 -5.53
CA VAL A 97 2.05 11.29 -6.54
C VAL A 97 3.49 10.75 -6.48
N HIS A 98 3.96 10.30 -5.31
CA HIS A 98 5.34 9.83 -5.08
C HIS A 98 5.55 8.37 -5.50
N LEU A 99 4.47 7.64 -5.77
CA LEU A 99 4.50 6.20 -6.05
C LEU A 99 4.25 5.87 -7.54
N GLY A 100 4.42 6.83 -8.46
CA GLY A 100 4.14 6.65 -9.89
C GLY A 100 4.83 5.45 -10.54
N THR A 101 6.11 5.19 -10.22
CA THR A 101 6.84 4.02 -10.73
C THR A 101 6.21 2.71 -10.22
N VAL A 102 5.78 2.67 -8.95
CA VAL A 102 5.10 1.51 -8.37
C VAL A 102 3.74 1.32 -9.03
N ALA A 103 3.01 2.42 -9.31
CA ALA A 103 1.73 2.36 -10.00
C ALA A 103 1.88 1.72 -11.39
N GLY A 104 2.89 2.15 -12.17
CA GLY A 104 3.20 1.55 -13.46
C GLY A 104 3.51 0.05 -13.38
N ARG A 105 4.23 -0.37 -12.34
CA ARG A 105 4.57 -1.79 -12.11
C ARG A 105 3.38 -2.63 -11.65
N LEU A 106 2.51 -2.11 -10.79
CA LEU A 106 1.27 -2.80 -10.42
C LEU A 106 0.36 -3.00 -11.63
N ARG A 107 0.24 -1.97 -12.49
CA ARG A 107 -0.50 -2.07 -13.77
C ARG A 107 0.11 -3.09 -14.72
N LEU A 108 1.44 -3.13 -14.83
CA LEU A 108 2.15 -4.17 -15.61
C LEU A 108 1.73 -5.57 -15.16
N LEU A 109 1.58 -5.78 -13.86
CA LEU A 109 1.15 -7.04 -13.25
C LEU A 109 -0.37 -7.28 -13.32
N GLY A 110 -1.13 -6.41 -13.98
CA GLY A 110 -2.59 -6.53 -14.15
C GLY A 110 -3.43 -6.00 -13.00
N VAL A 111 -2.80 -5.42 -11.98
CA VAL A 111 -3.49 -4.94 -10.78
C VAL A 111 -4.17 -3.59 -11.06
N ASP A 112 -5.46 -3.47 -10.75
CA ASP A 112 -6.23 -2.23 -10.93
C ASP A 112 -5.69 -1.12 -10.03
N THR A 113 -5.01 -0.16 -10.65
CA THR A 113 -4.20 0.85 -9.95
C THR A 113 -4.44 2.23 -10.55
N ALA A 114 -5.18 3.07 -9.84
CA ALA A 114 -5.30 4.49 -10.15
C ALA A 114 -4.06 5.26 -9.67
N TYR A 115 -3.69 6.28 -10.43
CA TYR A 115 -2.59 7.20 -10.12
C TYR A 115 -2.77 8.45 -10.98
N HIS A 116 -2.58 9.61 -10.36
CA HIS A 116 -2.63 10.92 -10.98
C HIS A 116 -1.43 11.72 -10.51
N ASN A 117 -0.82 12.49 -11.41
CA ASN A 117 0.41 13.23 -11.15
C ASN A 117 0.16 14.61 -10.52
N ASP A 118 -1.09 15.05 -10.40
CA ASP A 118 -1.48 16.41 -10.03
C ASP A 118 -2.65 16.48 -9.02
N MET A 119 -3.06 15.36 -8.42
CA MET A 119 -4.11 15.36 -7.39
C MET A 119 -3.59 15.74 -6.01
N ASP A 120 -4.38 16.54 -5.30
CA ASP A 120 -4.14 16.87 -3.90
C ASP A 120 -4.68 15.79 -2.93
N ASP A 121 -4.21 15.83 -1.68
CA ASP A 121 -4.60 14.87 -0.65
C ASP A 121 -6.13 14.77 -0.43
N PRO A 122 -6.90 15.88 -0.32
CA PRO A 122 -8.36 15.79 -0.22
C PRO A 122 -8.98 15.02 -1.39
N ALA A 123 -8.59 15.32 -2.63
CA ALA A 123 -9.13 14.64 -3.79
C ALA A 123 -8.77 13.15 -3.82
N LEU A 124 -7.54 12.79 -3.41
CA LEU A 124 -7.14 11.38 -3.28
C LEU A 124 -8.04 10.61 -2.30
N VAL A 125 -8.36 11.21 -1.15
CA VAL A 125 -9.27 10.60 -0.15
C VAL A 125 -10.69 10.45 -0.72
N VAL A 126 -11.21 11.48 -1.39
CA VAL A 126 -12.53 11.43 -2.03
C VAL A 126 -12.59 10.28 -3.03
N GLN A 127 -11.64 10.22 -3.97
CA GLN A 127 -11.60 9.17 -4.99
C GLN A 127 -11.42 7.77 -4.37
N ALA A 128 -10.53 7.62 -3.38
CA ALA A 128 -10.33 6.34 -2.69
C ALA A 128 -11.63 5.81 -2.06
N ASN A 129 -12.42 6.71 -1.47
CA ASN A 129 -13.70 6.36 -0.84
C ASN A 129 -14.78 6.02 -1.87
N GLU A 130 -14.96 6.87 -2.89
CA GLU A 130 -15.98 6.70 -3.92
C GLU A 130 -15.76 5.43 -4.73
N GLU A 131 -14.52 5.19 -5.14
CA GLU A 131 -14.17 4.03 -5.96
C GLU A 131 -13.88 2.78 -5.14
N ARG A 132 -13.90 2.86 -3.80
CA ARG A 132 -13.48 1.77 -2.90
C ARG A 132 -12.09 1.24 -3.26
N ARG A 133 -11.10 2.15 -3.34
CA ARG A 133 -9.68 1.83 -3.51
C ARG A 133 -8.93 1.94 -2.19
N VAL A 134 -7.93 1.08 -2.00
CA VAL A 134 -6.94 1.24 -0.93
C VAL A 134 -5.98 2.36 -1.34
N LEU A 135 -5.89 3.42 -0.54
CA LEU A 135 -4.93 4.50 -0.75
C LEU A 135 -3.53 4.07 -0.28
N LEU A 136 -2.60 3.94 -1.22
CA LEU A 136 -1.21 3.60 -0.97
C LEU A 136 -0.36 4.88 -0.97
N THR A 137 0.41 5.07 0.10
CA THR A 137 1.20 6.29 0.29
C THR A 137 2.43 6.05 1.17
N GLN A 138 3.44 6.91 1.07
CA GLN A 138 4.51 7.01 2.08
C GLN A 138 4.30 8.21 3.03
N ASP A 139 3.19 8.92 2.90
CA ASP A 139 2.81 10.03 3.77
C ASP A 139 1.90 9.55 4.92
N ARG A 140 2.42 9.64 6.13
CA ARG A 140 1.70 9.31 7.36
C ARG A 140 0.62 10.33 7.71
N GLY A 141 0.72 11.57 7.24
CA GLY A 141 -0.31 12.60 7.36
C GLY A 141 -1.57 12.20 6.61
N LEU A 142 -1.42 11.73 5.37
CA LEU A 142 -2.51 11.27 4.53
C LEU A 142 -3.26 10.08 5.15
N LEU A 143 -2.53 9.11 5.74
CA LEU A 143 -3.11 7.94 6.41
C LEU A 143 -3.86 8.24 7.72
N ARG A 144 -3.61 9.40 8.34
CA ARG A 144 -4.29 9.83 9.58
C ARG A 144 -5.57 10.61 9.33
N ARG A 145 -5.98 10.77 8.07
CA ARG A 145 -7.22 11.47 7.73
C ARG A 145 -8.43 10.60 8.08
N ARG A 146 -9.26 11.08 9.01
CA ARG A 146 -10.47 10.38 9.48
C ARG A 146 -11.47 9.98 8.39
N ALA A 147 -11.51 10.74 7.29
CA ALA A 147 -12.41 10.46 6.18
C ALA A 147 -11.94 9.29 5.31
N LEU A 148 -10.69 8.84 5.42
CA LEU A 148 -10.15 7.78 4.58
C LEU A 148 -10.76 6.42 4.98
N TRP A 149 -11.42 5.76 4.02
CA TRP A 149 -12.01 4.45 4.23
C TRP A 149 -10.96 3.36 4.47
N LEU A 150 -9.93 3.30 3.63
CA LEU A 150 -8.86 2.33 3.75
C LEU A 150 -7.57 2.88 3.12
N GLY A 151 -6.46 2.75 3.85
CA GLY A 151 -5.15 3.18 3.41
C GLY A 151 -4.06 2.25 3.89
N ALA A 152 -2.88 2.37 3.31
CA ALA A 152 -1.71 1.59 3.67
C ALA A 152 -0.42 2.34 3.40
N TYR A 153 0.49 2.29 4.36
CA TYR A 153 1.85 2.76 4.20
C TYR A 153 2.65 1.78 3.34
N VAL A 154 3.31 2.31 2.31
CA VAL A 154 4.21 1.52 1.44
C VAL A 154 5.64 1.58 1.98
N ARG A 155 6.19 0.43 2.36
CA ARG A 155 7.55 0.31 2.90
C ARG A 155 8.61 0.23 1.78
N GLY A 156 9.84 0.57 2.12
CA GLY A 156 10.97 0.56 1.19
C GLY A 156 11.29 1.93 0.60
N SER A 157 12.54 2.09 0.16
CA SER A 157 13.03 3.35 -0.45
C SER A 157 13.18 3.24 -1.96
N ARG A 158 13.30 2.01 -2.49
CA ARG A 158 13.41 1.74 -3.92
C ARG A 158 12.09 1.18 -4.48
N PRO A 159 11.74 1.48 -5.74
CA PRO A 159 10.49 0.99 -6.35
C PRO A 159 10.32 -0.54 -6.35
N ALA A 160 11.41 -1.31 -6.34
CA ALA A 160 11.33 -2.77 -6.26
C ALA A 160 10.93 -3.25 -4.85
N GLU A 161 11.43 -2.59 -3.80
CA GLU A 161 11.07 -2.89 -2.41
C GLU A 161 9.63 -2.48 -2.13
N GLN A 162 9.22 -1.31 -2.64
CA GLN A 162 7.86 -0.80 -2.53
C GLN A 162 6.86 -1.72 -3.22
N LEU A 163 7.17 -2.18 -4.44
CA LEU A 163 6.33 -3.16 -5.13
C LEU A 163 6.22 -4.45 -4.32
N ARG A 164 7.34 -4.98 -3.84
CA ARG A 164 7.38 -6.19 -3.02
C ARG A 164 6.53 -6.03 -1.75
N ASP A 165 6.66 -4.92 -1.04
CA ASP A 165 5.86 -4.65 0.17
C ASP A 165 4.36 -4.67 -0.12
N VAL A 166 3.90 -4.07 -1.23
CA VAL A 166 2.49 -4.09 -1.63
C VAL A 166 2.02 -5.51 -1.97
N LEU A 167 2.82 -6.28 -2.72
CA LEU A 167 2.46 -7.64 -3.13
C LEU A 167 2.43 -8.60 -1.93
N GLU A 168 3.42 -8.56 -1.03
CA GLU A 168 3.43 -9.37 0.19
C GLU A 168 2.31 -8.94 1.16
N ARG A 169 1.98 -7.64 1.19
CA ARG A 169 0.91 -7.14 2.06
C ARG A 169 -0.47 -7.55 1.58
N PHE A 170 -0.77 -7.51 0.29
CA PHE A 170 -2.14 -7.68 -0.21
C PHE A 170 -2.36 -8.92 -1.06
N ALA A 171 -1.30 -9.60 -1.49
CA ALA A 171 -1.32 -10.77 -2.36
C ALA A 171 -2.37 -10.67 -3.50
N PRO A 172 -2.37 -9.57 -4.29
CA PRO A 172 -3.36 -9.42 -5.34
C PRO A 172 -3.18 -10.49 -6.41
N PRO A 173 -4.26 -10.99 -7.05
CA PRO A 173 -4.11 -11.88 -8.18
C PRO A 173 -3.38 -11.16 -9.30
N LEU A 174 -2.32 -11.77 -9.81
CA LEU A 174 -1.52 -11.21 -10.88
C LEU A 174 -2.07 -11.68 -12.24
N ALA A 175 -2.28 -10.73 -13.13
CA ALA A 175 -2.65 -10.97 -14.53
C ALA A 175 -1.79 -10.07 -15.43
N PRO A 176 -0.47 -10.34 -15.55
CA PRO A 176 0.44 -9.48 -16.28
C PRO A 176 -0.05 -9.18 -17.70
N TRP A 177 0.27 -7.99 -18.20
CA TRP A 177 -0.04 -7.58 -19.58
C TRP A 177 -1.54 -7.46 -19.90
N THR A 178 -2.38 -7.26 -18.88
CA THR A 178 -3.83 -7.02 -19.07
C THR A 178 -4.24 -5.55 -18.90
N ARG A 179 -3.33 -4.70 -18.39
CA ARG A 179 -3.58 -3.27 -18.17
C ARG A 179 -2.47 -2.39 -18.73
N CYS A 180 -2.85 -1.20 -19.17
CA CYS A 180 -1.95 -0.17 -19.64
C CYS A 180 -1.15 0.39 -18.46
N THR A 181 0.18 0.28 -18.52
CA THR A 181 1.07 0.86 -17.51
C THR A 181 0.94 2.39 -17.40
N SER A 182 0.49 3.05 -18.47
CA SER A 182 0.33 4.51 -18.52
C SER A 182 -0.97 5.00 -17.88
N CYS A 183 -2.11 4.38 -18.19
CA CYS A 183 -3.43 4.90 -17.82
C CYS A 183 -4.33 3.91 -17.07
N ASN A 184 -3.87 2.68 -16.79
CA ASN A 184 -4.63 1.61 -16.13
C ASN A 184 -5.75 0.95 -16.99
N GLY A 185 -6.02 1.48 -18.18
CA GLY A 185 -7.01 0.94 -19.11
C GLY A 185 -6.73 -0.50 -19.54
N VAL A 186 -7.77 -1.25 -19.89
CA VAL A 186 -7.65 -2.67 -20.29
C VAL A 186 -6.93 -2.78 -21.62
N LEU A 187 -6.00 -3.74 -21.71
CA LEU A 187 -5.34 -4.09 -22.97
C LEU A 187 -6.22 -5.09 -23.73
N VAL A 188 -6.51 -4.76 -24.98
CA VAL A 188 -7.15 -5.66 -25.93
C VAL A 188 -6.08 -6.30 -26.83
N PRO A 189 -6.15 -7.61 -27.09
CA PRO A 189 -5.27 -8.25 -28.05
C PRO A 189 -5.38 -7.56 -29.42
N VAL A 190 -4.23 -7.36 -30.08
CA VAL A 190 -4.18 -6.83 -31.44
C VAL A 190 -3.39 -7.77 -32.32
N ALA A 191 -3.84 -7.91 -33.57
CA ALA A 191 -3.15 -8.72 -34.56
C ALA A 191 -1.79 -8.08 -34.88
N LYS A 192 -0.79 -8.91 -35.14
CA LYS A 192 0.59 -8.44 -35.38
C LYS A 192 0.66 -7.52 -36.60
N GLU A 193 -0.13 -7.84 -37.61
CA GLU A 193 -0.24 -7.12 -38.88
C GLU A 193 -0.71 -5.67 -38.68
N GLU A 194 -1.55 -5.42 -37.68
CA GLU A 194 -2.01 -4.06 -37.35
C GLU A 194 -0.90 -3.20 -36.72
N VAL A 195 0.07 -3.84 -36.04
CA VAL A 195 1.17 -3.16 -35.34
C VAL A 195 2.40 -3.03 -36.22
N GLU A 196 2.62 -3.93 -37.19
CA GLU A 196 3.79 -3.94 -38.08
C GLU A 196 4.04 -2.62 -38.81
N SER A 197 2.96 -1.91 -39.19
CA SER A 197 3.03 -0.60 -39.85
C SER A 197 3.56 0.52 -38.94
N LEU A 198 3.48 0.34 -37.62
CA LEU A 198 3.92 1.28 -36.59
C LEU A 198 5.32 0.96 -36.06
N LEU A 199 5.90 -0.19 -36.43
CA LEU A 199 7.22 -0.62 -35.99
C LEU A 199 8.32 -0.08 -36.93
N GLU A 200 9.37 0.50 -36.32
CA GLU A 200 10.60 0.86 -37.02
C GLU A 200 11.22 -0.36 -37.69
N ALA A 201 11.92 -0.14 -38.81
CA ALA A 201 12.31 -1.22 -39.72
C ALA A 201 13.22 -2.31 -39.12
N GLY A 202 13.91 -2.03 -38.01
CA GLY A 202 14.75 -2.99 -37.28
C GLY A 202 14.01 -3.91 -36.31
N THR A 203 12.77 -3.56 -35.96
CA THR A 203 11.96 -4.20 -34.90
C THR A 203 11.00 -5.26 -35.47
N ARG A 204 11.16 -5.68 -36.73
CA ARG A 204 10.17 -6.54 -37.40
C ARG A 204 10.37 -8.05 -37.21
N ARG A 205 11.55 -8.50 -36.78
CA ARG A 205 11.93 -9.92 -36.97
C ARG A 205 11.52 -10.89 -35.85
N SER A 206 11.14 -10.45 -34.64
CA SER A 206 10.71 -11.35 -33.55
C SER A 206 10.00 -10.63 -32.41
N TYR A 207 8.73 -10.27 -32.60
CA TYR A 207 7.94 -9.58 -31.58
C TYR A 207 6.54 -10.21 -31.50
N ASP A 208 6.06 -10.39 -30.27
CA ASP A 208 4.68 -10.78 -29.92
C ASP A 208 3.98 -9.56 -29.31
N ALA A 209 2.74 -9.26 -29.75
CA ALA A 209 1.98 -8.13 -29.21
C ALA A 209 1.32 -8.51 -27.88
N TYR A 210 1.51 -7.70 -26.84
CA TYR A 210 0.79 -7.83 -25.57
C TYR A 210 -0.63 -7.26 -25.67
N GLY A 211 -0.82 -6.22 -26.49
CA GLY A 211 -2.13 -5.63 -26.73
C GLY A 211 -2.09 -4.12 -26.94
N ARG A 212 -3.25 -3.55 -27.27
CA ARG A 212 -3.49 -2.11 -27.36
C ARG A 212 -4.41 -1.67 -26.24
N CYS A 213 -4.13 -0.54 -25.62
CA CYS A 213 -5.03 0.02 -24.62
C CYS A 213 -6.32 0.55 -25.27
N GLY A 214 -7.48 0.13 -24.77
CA GLY A 214 -8.78 0.63 -25.22
C GLY A 214 -8.99 2.12 -24.95
N ASP A 215 -8.33 2.68 -23.94
CA ASP A 215 -8.56 4.05 -23.49
C ASP A 215 -7.61 5.05 -24.17
N CYS A 216 -6.30 4.83 -24.05
CA CYS A 216 -5.30 5.76 -24.60
C CYS A 216 -4.70 5.31 -25.94
N GLY A 217 -5.06 4.12 -26.43
CA GLY A 217 -4.58 3.60 -27.71
C GLY A 217 -3.11 3.16 -27.74
N ARG A 218 -2.36 3.28 -26.64
CA ARG A 218 -0.95 2.84 -26.56
C ARG A 218 -0.84 1.34 -26.80
N ILE A 219 0.13 0.93 -27.62
CA ILE A 219 0.39 -0.47 -27.97
C ILE A 219 1.59 -0.97 -27.16
N TYR A 220 1.50 -2.21 -26.69
CA TYR A 220 2.54 -2.92 -25.94
C TYR A 220 2.92 -4.19 -26.68
N TRP A 221 4.22 -4.49 -26.75
CA TRP A 221 4.75 -5.69 -27.42
C TRP A 221 6.04 -6.18 -26.76
N GLN A 222 6.29 -7.48 -26.86
CA GLN A 222 7.50 -8.15 -26.38
C GLN A 222 8.63 -7.96 -27.37
N GLY A 223 9.78 -7.46 -26.91
CA GLY A 223 10.87 -7.06 -27.77
C GLY A 223 12.24 -7.10 -27.11
N ALA A 224 13.31 -6.77 -27.83
CA ALA A 224 14.67 -6.81 -27.26
C ALA A 224 14.89 -5.90 -26.03
N HIS A 225 13.94 -5.01 -25.71
CA HIS A 225 13.95 -4.12 -24.54
C HIS A 225 12.94 -4.51 -23.46
N SER A 226 12.21 -5.64 -23.61
CA SER A 226 11.23 -6.10 -22.62
C SER A 226 11.83 -6.89 -21.46
N ASP A 227 13.11 -7.26 -21.50
CA ASP A 227 13.76 -8.11 -20.50
C ASP A 227 13.60 -7.57 -19.07
N ASN A 228 13.71 -6.25 -18.88
CA ASN A 228 13.50 -5.62 -17.58
C ASN A 228 12.04 -5.74 -17.07
N LEU A 229 11.05 -5.67 -17.96
CA LEU A 229 9.65 -5.82 -17.57
C LEU A 229 9.33 -7.27 -17.24
N GLU A 230 9.90 -8.21 -17.98
CA GLU A 230 9.74 -9.64 -17.71
C GLU A 230 10.40 -10.02 -16.37
N GLU A 231 11.59 -9.50 -16.06
CA GLU A 231 12.23 -9.65 -14.74
C GLU A 231 11.33 -9.19 -13.59
N ILE A 232 10.62 -8.08 -13.76
CA ILE A 232 9.65 -7.58 -12.77
C ILE A 232 8.49 -8.57 -12.60
N VAL A 233 7.94 -9.10 -13.70
CA VAL A 233 6.87 -10.11 -13.68
C VAL A 233 7.32 -11.38 -12.97
N GLN A 234 8.50 -11.90 -13.31
CA GLN A 234 9.04 -13.12 -12.70
C GLN A 234 9.32 -12.91 -11.20
N SER A 235 9.92 -11.78 -10.82
CA SER A 235 10.16 -11.44 -9.41
C SER A 235 8.85 -11.35 -8.62
N ALA A 236 7.82 -10.74 -9.20
CA ALA A 236 6.50 -10.61 -8.57
C ALA A 236 5.85 -11.98 -8.32
N ARG A 237 5.91 -12.90 -9.29
CA ARG A 237 5.38 -14.27 -9.14
C ARG A 237 6.06 -15.01 -7.99
N ILE A 238 7.39 -14.95 -7.92
CA ILE A 238 8.16 -15.56 -6.84
C ILE A 238 7.76 -14.99 -5.48
N TRP A 239 7.56 -13.67 -5.35
CA TRP A 239 7.15 -13.07 -4.08
C TRP A 239 5.74 -13.50 -3.67
N THR A 240 4.79 -13.61 -4.61
CA THR A 240 3.41 -14.01 -4.31
C THR A 240 3.23 -15.51 -4.05
N GLU A 241 4.12 -16.36 -4.58
CA GLU A 241 4.09 -17.82 -4.31
C GLU A 241 4.60 -18.18 -2.91
N ASN A 242 5.37 -17.28 -2.28
CA ASN A 242 5.97 -17.46 -0.96
C ASN A 242 5.27 -16.64 0.15
N ALA A 243 4.16 -15.96 -0.16
CA ALA A 243 3.38 -15.11 0.75
C ALA A 243 2.12 -15.83 1.25
#